data_AF-A0A327QSQ1-F1
#
_entry.id   AF-A0A327QSQ1-F1
#
_cell.length_a   1.000
_cell.length_b   1.000
_cell.length_c   1.000
_cell.angle_alpha   90.00
_cell.angle_beta   90.00
_cell.angle_gamma   90.00
#
_symmetry.space_group_name_H-M   'P 1'
#
loop_
_entity.id
_entity.type
_entity.pdbx_description
1 polymer ?
#
loop_
_entity_poly.entity_id
_entity_poly.type
_entity_poly.pdbx_seq_one_letter_code
_entity_poly.pdbx_strand_id
1 'polypeptide(L)'
;MKTFVFFAGLILFIGSLLLIGANMKVFEIAQDGKIVKMVLIEKPPICLGTKPYVVTFSYEGQNYNKQVRGTFCEDYKIGDIFDMKMLPGEDTVLWINETGVSNLVAGICLALFGVGCSIGVVISNILERRSCE
;
A
#
# COMPACT_ATOMS: atom_id res chain seq x y z
N MET A 1 -1.77 -27.07 -19.80
CA MET A 1 -1.52 -25.60 -19.86
C MET A 1 -2.72 -24.77 -19.40
N LYS A 2 -3.93 -25.00 -19.92
CA LYS A 2 -5.15 -24.24 -19.55
C LYS A 2 -5.46 -24.25 -18.05
N THR A 3 -5.37 -25.42 -17.41
CA THR A 3 -5.58 -25.59 -15.96
C THR A 3 -4.61 -24.75 -15.12
N PHE A 4 -3.35 -24.66 -15.54
CA PHE A 4 -2.34 -23.84 -14.85
C PHE A 4 -2.68 -22.35 -14.91
N VAL A 5 -3.09 -21.85 -16.08
CA VAL A 5 -3.49 -20.43 -16.27
C VAL A 5 -4.70 -20.08 -15.41
N PHE A 6 -5.69 -20.98 -15.31
CA PHE A 6 -6.86 -20.77 -14.47
C PHE A 6 -6.49 -20.62 -12.98
N PHE A 7 -5.67 -21.54 -12.44
CA PHE A 7 -5.25 -21.45 -11.05
C PHE A 7 -4.34 -20.24 -10.78
N ALA A 8 -3.45 -19.91 -11.72
CA ALA A 8 -2.63 -18.70 -11.62
C ALA A 8 -3.49 -17.43 -11.57
N GLY A 9 -4.53 -17.33 -12.41
CA GLY A 9 -5.49 -16.22 -12.41
C GLY A 9 -6.25 -16.12 -11.08
N LEU A 10 -6.70 -17.25 -10.53
CA LEU A 10 -7.38 -17.31 -9.23
C LEU A 10 -6.46 -16.86 -8.07
N ILE A 11 -5.22 -17.35 -8.03
CA ILE A 11 -4.25 -16.96 -6.99
C ILE A 11 -3.95 -15.46 -7.08
N LEU A 12 -3.76 -14.94 -8.30
CA LEU A 12 -3.53 -13.52 -8.54
C LEU A 12 -4.72 -12.68 -8.05
N PHE A 13 -5.95 -13.10 -8.36
CA PHE A 13 -7.16 -12.45 -7.87
C PHE A 13 -7.24 -12.45 -6.34
N ILE A 14 -7.06 -13.59 -5.68
CA ILE A 14 -7.10 -13.66 -4.21
C ILE A 14 -6.00 -12.79 -3.59
N GLY A 15 -4.78 -12.86 -4.11
CA GLY A 15 -3.66 -12.03 -3.64
C GLY A 15 -3.95 -10.53 -3.81
N SER A 16 -4.60 -10.14 -4.91
CA SER A 16 -4.98 -8.74 -5.14
C SER A 16 -6.04 -8.25 -4.15
N LEU A 17 -7.01 -9.08 -3.74
CA LEU A 17 -7.99 -8.73 -2.72
C LEU A 17 -7.34 -8.49 -1.36
N LEU A 18 -6.34 -9.31 -0.99
CA LEU A 18 -5.57 -9.12 0.24
C LEU A 18 -4.78 -7.80 0.21
N LEU A 19 -4.16 -7.47 -0.92
CA LEU A 19 -3.46 -6.19 -1.11
C LEU A 19 -4.41 -4.99 -1.00
N ILE A 20 -5.59 -5.07 -1.60
CA ILE A 20 -6.61 -4.02 -1.48
C ILE A 20 -6.98 -3.83 0.00
N GLY A 21 -7.31 -4.92 0.70
CA GLY A 21 -7.65 -4.87 2.12
C GLY A 21 -6.55 -4.25 3.00
N ALA A 22 -5.28 -4.61 2.74
CA ALA A 22 -4.14 -4.04 3.47
C ALA A 22 -3.95 -2.53 3.23
N ASN A 23 -4.35 -2.00 2.07
CA ASN A 23 -4.22 -0.59 1.73
C ASN A 23 -5.47 0.25 2.05
N MET A 24 -6.59 -0.37 2.44
CA MET A 24 -7.82 0.35 2.81
C MET A 24 -7.60 1.33 3.96
N LYS A 25 -6.84 0.92 4.99
CA LYS A 25 -6.50 1.80 6.12
C LYS A 25 -5.74 3.05 5.71
N VAL A 26 -4.77 2.89 4.79
CA VAL A 26 -3.99 4.00 4.24
C VAL A 26 -4.90 4.95 3.47
N PHE A 27 -5.85 4.41 2.71
CA PHE A 27 -6.82 5.22 1.99
C PHE A 27 -7.76 6.00 2.92
N GLU A 28 -8.25 5.37 3.99
CA GLU A 28 -9.09 6.01 5.01
C GLU A 28 -8.35 7.16 5.71
N ILE A 29 -7.10 6.96 6.12
CA ILE A 29 -6.26 8.03 6.69
C ILE A 29 -6.02 9.16 5.66
N ALA A 30 -5.89 8.83 4.37
CA ALA A 30 -5.67 9.84 3.33
C ALA A 30 -6.90 10.73 3.09
N GLN A 31 -8.11 10.16 3.18
CA GLN A 31 -9.39 10.88 2.98
C GLN A 31 -9.89 11.56 4.26
N ASP A 32 -9.98 10.81 5.36
CA ASP A 32 -10.65 11.23 6.60
C ASP A 32 -9.68 11.60 7.72
N GLY A 33 -8.37 11.42 7.50
CA GLY A 33 -7.34 11.77 8.46
C GLY A 33 -7.26 13.27 8.71
N LYS A 34 -7.03 13.63 9.98
CA LYS A 34 -6.81 15.01 10.41
C LYS A 34 -5.35 15.38 10.23
N ILE A 35 -5.10 16.61 9.82
CA ILE A 35 -3.75 17.17 9.75
C ILE A 35 -3.34 17.59 11.16
N VAL A 36 -2.22 17.06 11.63
CA VAL A 36 -1.64 17.34 12.94
C VAL A 36 -0.15 17.69 12.80
N LYS A 37 0.37 18.40 13.80
CA LYS A 37 1.79 18.74 13.89
C LYS A 37 2.51 17.71 14.74
N MET A 38 3.32 16.86 14.13
CA MET A 38 4.09 15.84 14.83
C MET A 38 5.57 16.26 14.92
N VAL A 39 6.21 15.92 16.04
CA VAL A 39 7.62 16.21 16.28
C VAL A 39 8.46 14.98 16.00
N LEU A 40 9.52 15.10 15.21
CA LEU A 40 10.49 14.02 15.02
C LEU A 40 11.28 13.80 16.32
N ILE A 41 11.12 12.64 16.97
CA ILE A 41 11.77 12.36 18.26
C ILE A 41 12.94 11.38 18.14
N GLU A 42 12.94 10.52 17.12
CA GLU A 42 13.96 9.50 16.96
C GLU A 42 14.30 9.29 15.49
N LYS A 43 15.60 9.18 15.20
CA LYS A 43 16.12 8.79 13.90
C LYS A 43 17.30 7.83 14.06
N PRO A 44 17.57 6.96 13.09
CA PRO A 44 18.72 6.07 13.16
C PRO A 44 20.02 6.88 13.17
N PRO A 45 21.09 6.36 13.81
CA PRO A 45 22.37 7.07 13.93
C PRO A 45 23.08 7.25 12.59
N ILE A 46 22.76 6.42 11.60
CA ILE A 46 23.38 6.39 10.28
C ILE A 46 22.28 6.40 9.23
N CYS A 47 22.15 7.52 8.51
CA CYS A 47 21.36 7.66 7.30
C CYS A 47 22.33 7.63 6.12
N LEU A 48 22.15 6.72 5.15
CA LEU A 48 23.03 6.60 3.98
C LEU A 48 22.20 6.39 2.71
N GLY A 49 22.18 7.41 1.86
CA GLY A 49 21.75 7.32 0.46
C GLY A 49 20.24 7.13 0.28
N THR A 50 19.84 6.21 -0.60
CA THR A 50 18.43 6.01 -0.99
C THR A 50 17.71 4.92 -0.19
N LYS A 51 18.38 4.31 0.79
CA LYS A 51 17.77 3.24 1.61
C LYS A 51 16.62 3.80 2.44
N PRO A 52 15.55 3.01 2.65
CA PRO A 52 14.47 3.42 3.52
C PRO A 52 14.83 3.16 4.99
N TYR A 53 14.49 4.11 5.85
CA TYR A 53 14.75 4.09 7.29
C TYR A 53 13.45 4.28 8.06
N VAL A 54 13.36 3.75 9.27
CA VAL A 54 12.23 4.01 10.18
C VAL A 54 12.63 5.15 11.10
N VAL A 55 11.75 6.15 11.22
CA VAL A 55 11.87 7.26 12.16
C VAL A 55 10.61 7.32 13.02
N THR A 56 10.74 7.91 14.20
CA THR A 56 9.65 7.99 15.19
C THR A 56 9.21 9.43 15.35
N PHE A 57 7.91 9.67 15.18
CA PHE A 57 7.25 10.94 15.44
C PHE A 57 6.46 10.88 16.74
N SER A 58 6.35 12.00 17.44
CA SER A 58 5.53 12.12 18.65
C SER A 58 4.39 13.12 18.47
N TYR A 59 3.20 12.74 18.94
CA TYR A 59 2.01 13.57 18.99
C TYR A 59 1.14 13.19 20.19
N GLU A 60 0.75 14.17 21.01
CA GLU A 60 -0.08 13.94 22.21
C GLU A 60 0.43 12.82 23.15
N GLY A 61 1.75 12.66 23.25
CA GLY A 61 2.38 11.63 24.09
C GLY A 61 2.39 10.22 23.48
N GLN A 62 1.91 10.05 22.25
CA GLN A 62 1.99 8.81 21.48
C GLN A 62 3.11 8.87 20.45
N ASN A 63 3.65 7.70 20.10
CA ASN A 63 4.76 7.55 19.17
C ASN A 63 4.29 6.84 17.90
N TYR A 64 4.66 7.39 16.75
CA TYR A 64 4.26 6.90 15.44
C TYR A 64 5.50 6.62 14.60
N ASN A 65 5.64 5.38 14.17
CA ASN A 65 6.75 4.96 13.31
C ASN A 65 6.38 5.19 11.85
N LYS A 66 7.28 5.80 11.09
CA LYS A 66 7.11 5.97 9.64
C LYS A 66 8.40 5.65 8.91
N GLN A 67 8.25 5.00 7.77
CA GLN A 67 9.35 4.75 6.86
C GLN A 67 9.61 5.99 5.99
N VAL A 68 10.85 6.45 5.96
CA VAL A 68 11.32 7.63 5.22
C VAL A 68 12.51 7.28 4.35
N ARG A 69 12.78 8.10 3.34
CA ARG A 69 13.98 7.95 2.50
C ARG A 69 15.22 8.43 3.26
N GLY A 70 16.39 7.89 2.92
CA GLY A 70 17.66 8.30 3.53
C GLY A 70 17.93 9.81 3.42
N THR A 71 17.57 10.45 2.30
CA THR A 71 17.68 11.91 2.15
C THR A 71 16.88 12.67 3.21
N PHE A 72 15.64 12.27 3.49
CA PHE A 72 14.85 12.86 4.57
C PHE A 72 15.54 12.70 5.94
N CYS A 73 16.12 11.54 6.20
CA CYS A 73 16.83 11.25 7.45
C CYS A 73 18.10 12.11 7.63
N GLU A 74 18.77 12.44 6.53
CA GLU A 74 19.95 13.34 6.48
C GLU A 74 19.56 14.81 6.64
N ASP A 75 18.49 15.25 5.96
CA ASP A 75 18.08 16.64 5.87
C ASP A 75 17.46 17.18 7.18
N TYR A 76 16.76 16.33 7.92
CA TYR A 76 15.98 16.73 9.09
C TYR A 76 16.58 16.28 10.43
N LYS A 77 16.27 17.02 11.49
CA LYS A 77 16.82 16.84 12.85
C LYS A 77 15.72 16.50 13.84
N ILE A 78 16.13 15.82 14.92
CA ILE A 78 15.26 15.58 16.07
C ILE A 78 14.80 16.93 16.61
N GLY A 79 13.49 17.06 16.84
CA GLY A 79 12.82 18.31 17.22
C GLY A 79 12.11 19.01 16.06
N ASP A 80 12.38 18.64 14.81
CA ASP A 80 11.68 19.21 13.66
C ASP A 80 10.19 18.83 13.67
N ILE A 81 9.34 19.78 13.27
CA ILE A 81 7.88 19.64 13.28
C ILE A 81 7.39 19.45 11.86
N PHE A 82 6.55 18.43 11.65
CA PHE A 82 5.95 18.10 10.37
C PHE A 82 4.44 18.10 10.45
N ASP A 83 3.80 18.61 9.41
CA ASP A 83 2.38 18.44 9.22
C ASP A 83 2.13 17.04 8.61
N MET A 84 1.40 16.19 9.33
CA MET A 84 1.10 14.81 8.96
C MET A 84 -0.38 14.53 9.09
N LYS A 85 -0.90 13.58 8.30
CA LYS A 85 -2.26 13.08 8.43
C LYS A 85 -2.29 11.87 9.35
N MET A 86 -3.20 11.89 10.32
CA MET A 86 -3.47 10.75 11.19
C MET A 86 -4.96 10.54 11.38
N LEU A 87 -5.36 9.31 11.65
CA LEU A 87 -6.70 8.97 12.10
C LEU A 87 -6.62 8.54 13.59
N PRO A 88 -7.43 9.13 14.49
CA PRO A 88 -7.42 8.73 15.89
C PRO A 88 -7.71 7.23 16.07
N GLY A 89 -6.87 6.54 16.82
CA GLY A 89 -6.99 5.09 17.05
C GLY A 89 -6.22 4.22 16.07
N GLU A 90 -5.57 4.81 15.05
CA GLU A 90 -4.68 4.11 14.13
C GLU A 90 -3.21 4.48 14.41
N ASP A 91 -2.33 3.48 14.34
CA ASP A 91 -0.87 3.65 14.57
C ASP A 91 -0.14 4.15 13.31
N THR A 92 -0.87 4.35 12.21
CA THR A 92 -0.31 4.73 10.91
C THR A 92 -0.49 6.22 10.64
N VAL A 93 0.58 6.86 10.17
CA VAL A 93 0.60 8.28 9.83
C VAL A 93 1.06 8.49 8.38
N LEU A 94 0.46 9.45 7.70
CA LEU A 94 0.73 9.76 6.30
C LEU A 94 1.28 11.18 6.14
N TRP A 95 2.12 11.38 5.12
CA TRP A 95 2.44 12.74 4.69
C TRP A 95 1.19 13.41 4.10
N ILE A 96 1.11 14.74 4.13
CA ILE A 96 -0.06 15.46 3.57
C ILE A 96 -0.31 15.10 2.10
N ASN A 97 0.76 14.87 1.34
CA ASN A 97 0.74 14.55 -0.09
C ASN A 97 0.66 13.05 -0.40
N GLU A 98 0.64 12.17 0.60
CA GLU A 98 0.41 10.74 0.40
C GLU A 98 -1.09 10.47 0.24
N THR A 99 -1.46 9.78 -0.84
CA THR A 99 -2.86 9.48 -1.15
C THR A 99 -3.21 8.01 -0.99
N GLY A 100 -2.23 7.10 -0.98
CA GLY A 100 -2.47 5.64 -0.92
C GLY A 100 -3.19 5.05 -2.16
N VAL A 101 -3.72 5.90 -3.05
CA VAL A 101 -4.57 5.54 -4.19
C VAL A 101 -3.83 4.66 -5.20
N SER A 102 -2.53 4.88 -5.41
CA SER A 102 -1.76 4.14 -6.42
C SER A 102 -1.74 2.64 -6.16
N ASN A 103 -1.58 2.23 -4.90
CA ASN A 103 -1.55 0.81 -4.52
C ASN A 103 -2.94 0.19 -4.63
N LEU A 104 -3.98 0.94 -4.28
CA LEU A 104 -5.38 0.51 -4.41
C LEU A 104 -5.72 0.25 -5.89
N VAL A 105 -5.39 1.20 -6.77
CA VAL A 105 -5.62 1.09 -8.22
C VAL A 105 -4.83 -0.08 -8.80
N ALA A 106 -3.56 -0.24 -8.42
CA ALA A 106 -2.75 -1.37 -8.85
C ALA A 106 -3.38 -2.71 -8.41
N GLY A 107 -3.87 -2.79 -7.17
CA GLY A 107 -4.61 -3.95 -6.67
C GLY A 107 -5.85 -4.26 -7.49
N ILE A 108 -6.66 -3.25 -7.83
CA ILE A 108 -7.86 -3.41 -8.66
C ILE A 108 -7.50 -3.89 -10.07
N CYS A 109 -6.48 -3.28 -10.70
CA CYS A 109 -6.03 -3.69 -12.03
C CYS A 109 -5.54 -5.15 -12.05
N LEU A 110 -4.79 -5.56 -11.01
CA LEU A 110 -4.37 -6.95 -10.84
C LEU A 110 -5.58 -7.88 -10.64
N ALA A 111 -6.56 -7.49 -9.83
CA ALA A 111 -7.77 -8.27 -9.63
C ALA A 111 -8.51 -8.54 -10.94
N LEU A 112 -8.71 -7.49 -11.73
CA LEU A 112 -9.37 -7.59 -13.03
C LEU A 112 -8.58 -8.46 -14.02
N PHE A 113 -7.25 -8.32 -14.02
CA PHE A 113 -6.39 -9.16 -14.86
C PHE A 113 -6.47 -10.64 -14.47
N GLY A 114 -6.43 -10.96 -13.16
CA GLY A 114 -6.56 -12.32 -12.66
C GLY A 114 -7.90 -12.96 -13.05
N VAL A 115 -8.99 -12.21 -12.89
CA VAL A 115 -10.33 -12.63 -13.32
C VAL A 115 -10.39 -12.84 -14.83
N GLY A 116 -9.83 -11.92 -15.63
CA GLY A 116 -9.78 -12.02 -17.09
C GLY A 116 -9.07 -13.28 -17.57
N CYS A 117 -7.92 -13.63 -16.97
CA CYS A 117 -7.21 -14.87 -17.27
C CYS A 117 -8.06 -16.12 -16.97
N SER A 118 -8.72 -16.16 -15.82
CA SER A 118 -9.56 -17.30 -15.42
C SER A 118 -10.78 -17.45 -16.33
N ILE A 119 -11.48 -16.35 -16.65
CA ILE A 119 -12.64 -16.35 -17.55
C ILE A 119 -12.25 -16.73 -18.97
N GLY A 120 -11.13 -16.22 -19.49
CA GLY A 120 -10.64 -16.54 -20.83
C GLY A 120 -10.39 -18.04 -21.03
N VAL A 121 -9.88 -18.73 -20.01
CA VAL A 121 -9.73 -20.19 -20.03
C VAL A 121 -11.09 -20.89 -20.10
N VAL A 122 -12.06 -20.44 -19.31
CA VAL A 122 -13.42 -21.02 -19.31
C VAL A 122 -14.07 -20.84 -20.69
N ILE A 123 -13.99 -19.65 -21.28
CA ILE A 123 -14.54 -19.37 -22.62
C ILE A 123 -13.86 -20.24 -23.68
N SER A 124 -12.53 -20.36 -23.65
CA SER A 124 -11.79 -21.22 -24.59
C SER A 124 -12.25 -22.68 -24.52
N ASN A 125 -12.47 -23.22 -23.31
CA ASN A 125 -12.97 -24.57 -23.14
C ASN A 125 -14.40 -24.77 -23.68
N ILE A 126 -15.26 -23.74 -23.58
CA ILE A 126 -16.62 -23.78 -24.12
C ILE A 126 -16.60 -23.77 -25.66
N LEU A 127 -15.77 -22.92 -26.26
CA LEU A 127 -15.64 -22.81 -27.72
C LEU A 127 -15.08 -24.09 -28.36
N GLU A 128 -14.12 -24.73 -27.69
CA GLU A 128 -13.56 -26.01 -28.13
C GLU A 128 -14.62 -27.13 -28.13
N ARG A 129 -15.50 -27.17 -27.12
CA ARG A 129 -16.61 -28.14 -27.10
C ARG A 129 -17.61 -27.94 -28.24
N ARG A 130 -17.95 -26.69 -28.57
CA ARG A 130 -18.87 -26.37 -29.67
C ARG A 130 -18.30 -26.66 -31.06
N SER A 131 -16.99 -26.79 -31.21
CA SER A 131 -16.36 -27.10 -32.51
C SER A 131 -16.34 -28.60 -32.83
N CYS A 132 -16.68 -29.44 -31.85
CA CYS A 132 -16.75 -30.89 -31.98
C CYS A 132 -18.18 -31.43 -32.14
N GLU A 133 -19.19 -30.55 -32.09
CA GLU A 133 -20.61 -30.82 -32.40
C GLU A 133 -20.93 -30.37 -33.83
#